data_AF-A0AAV5Y0Q9-F1
#
_entry.id   AF-A0AAV5Y0Q9-F1
#
_cell.length_a   1.000
_cell.length_b   1.000
_cell.length_c   1.000
_cell.angle_alpha   90.00
_cell.angle_beta   90.00
_cell.angle_gamma   90.00
#
_symmetry.space_group_name_H-M   'P 1'
#
loop_
_entity.id
_entity.type
_entity.pdbx_description
1 polymer ?
#
loop_
_entity_poly.entity_id
_entity_poly.type
_entity_poly.pdbx_seq_one_letter_code
_entity_poly.pdbx_strand_id
1 'polypeptide(L)'
;MKRRLVVTVCPIEPGAVTLPLRRGGRPVRMDARAIARHLQALVADRKLADCVRVREGCAGGCTGTGPNVGVTIHPAPRPGERTDHVAIGWKTYVYSLGALDCLAAVIDENLVSR
;
A
#
# COMPACT_ATOMS: atom_id res chain seq x y z
N MET A 1 -9.37 -5.58 16.18
CA MET A 1 -7.97 -5.99 16.44
C MET A 1 -7.02 -5.00 15.78
N LYS A 2 -5.83 -4.72 16.35
CA LYS A 2 -4.82 -3.92 15.62
C LYS A 2 -4.28 -4.75 14.44
N ARG A 3 -4.10 -4.12 13.27
CA ARG A 3 -3.63 -4.76 12.03
C ARG A 3 -2.22 -4.30 11.69
N ARG A 4 -1.47 -5.15 11.00
CA ARG A 4 -0.20 -4.81 10.33
C ARG A 4 -0.34 -5.03 8.83
N LEU A 5 0.27 -4.16 8.04
CA LEU A 5 0.22 -4.20 6.59
C LEU A 5 1.61 -4.40 6.00
N VAL A 6 1.69 -5.25 4.99
CA VAL A 6 2.80 -5.28 4.04
C VAL A 6 2.26 -4.81 2.69
N VAL A 7 2.62 -3.59 2.32
CA VAL A 7 2.25 -2.99 1.04
C VAL A 7 3.36 -3.31 0.03
N THR A 8 3.03 -4.06 -1.01
CA THR A 8 3.93 -4.48 -2.08
C THR A 8 3.62 -3.69 -3.34
N VAL A 9 4.61 -3.00 -3.90
CA VAL A 9 4.47 -2.23 -5.14
C VAL A 9 5.31 -2.90 -6.23
N CYS A 10 4.73 -3.15 -7.40
CA CYS A 10 5.44 -3.79 -8.51
C CYS A 10 6.25 -2.75 -9.30
N PRO A 11 7.60 -2.76 -9.27
CA PRO A 11 8.40 -1.72 -9.94
C PRO A 11 8.57 -1.97 -11.44
N ILE A 12 8.17 -3.14 -11.94
CA ILE A 12 8.47 -3.61 -13.31
C ILE A 12 7.36 -3.22 -14.29
N GLU A 13 6.12 -3.13 -13.83
CA GLU A 13 4.99 -2.86 -14.71
C GLU A 13 5.04 -1.43 -15.27
N PRO A 14 4.98 -1.24 -16.60
CA PRO A 14 4.97 0.07 -17.20
C PRO A 14 3.62 0.76 -16.94
N GLY A 15 3.65 2.08 -16.76
CA GLY A 15 2.46 2.90 -16.62
C GLY A 15 2.57 3.92 -15.49
N ALA A 16 1.53 4.75 -15.37
CA ALA A 16 1.43 5.74 -14.32
C ALA A 16 -0.04 6.04 -14.01
N VAL A 17 -0.31 6.34 -12.75
CA VAL A 17 -1.63 6.81 -12.27
C VAL A 17 -1.54 8.27 -11.89
N THR A 18 -2.66 8.99 -11.98
CA THR A 18 -2.74 10.39 -11.54
C THR A 18 -3.79 10.49 -10.46
N LEU A 19 -3.36 10.69 -9.22
CA LEU A 19 -4.25 10.88 -8.07
C LEU A 19 -3.53 11.68 -6.98
N PRO A 20 -4.26 12.29 -6.03
CA PRO A 20 -3.67 12.97 -4.90
C PRO A 20 -2.90 12.03 -3.97
N LEU A 21 -1.87 12.53 -3.27
CA LEU A 21 -1.20 11.77 -2.22
C LEU A 21 -2.06 11.61 -0.96
N ARG A 22 -2.78 12.69 -0.61
CA ARG A 22 -3.72 12.77 0.52
C ARG A 22 -5.07 13.28 -0.01
N ARG A 23 -6.15 12.96 0.71
CA ARG A 23 -7.51 13.37 0.36
C ARG A 23 -7.59 14.89 0.21
N GLY A 24 -8.21 15.36 -0.88
CA GLY A 24 -8.33 16.78 -1.20
C GLY A 24 -7.04 17.47 -1.69
N GLY A 25 -5.93 16.72 -1.80
CA GLY A 25 -4.68 17.25 -2.32
C GLY A 25 -4.69 17.40 -3.85
N ARG A 26 -3.65 18.08 -4.38
CA ARG A 26 -3.44 18.17 -5.83
C ARG A 26 -3.08 16.80 -6.41
N PRO A 27 -3.69 16.38 -7.53
CA PRO A 27 -3.30 15.15 -8.23
C PRO A 27 -1.85 15.20 -8.70
N VAL A 28 -1.14 14.07 -8.56
CA VAL A 28 0.24 13.88 -9.00
C VAL A 28 0.30 12.65 -9.89
N ARG A 29 0.98 12.76 -11.03
CA ARG A 29 1.26 11.61 -11.89
C ARG A 29 2.41 10.81 -11.28
N MET A 30 2.19 9.52 -11.05
CA MET A 30 3.14 8.65 -10.36
C MET A 30 3.26 7.32 -11.09
N ASP A 31 4.50 6.92 -11.37
CA ASP A 31 4.84 5.53 -11.71
C ASP A 31 4.96 4.67 -10.42
N ALA A 32 5.26 3.39 -10.60
CA ALA A 32 5.41 2.45 -9.49
C ALA A 32 6.48 2.89 -8.45
N ARG A 33 7.62 3.42 -8.90
CA ARG A 33 8.71 3.84 -8.02
C ARG A 33 8.31 5.08 -7.22
N ALA A 34 7.64 6.04 -7.86
CA ALA A 34 7.08 7.20 -7.20
C ALA A 34 6.03 6.80 -6.16
N ILE A 35 5.16 5.85 -6.47
CA ILE A 35 4.19 5.30 -5.50
C ILE A 35 4.89 4.71 -4.28
N ALA A 36 5.90 3.85 -4.48
CA ALA A 36 6.62 3.23 -3.36
C ALA A 36 7.25 4.29 -2.45
N ARG A 37 7.91 5.31 -3.02
CA ARG A 37 8.50 6.43 -2.26
C ARG A 37 7.44 7.25 -1.52
N HIS A 38 6.33 7.57 -2.17
CA HIS A 38 5.26 8.36 -1.54
C HIS A 38 4.55 7.58 -0.43
N LEU A 39 4.34 6.28 -0.59
CA LEU A 39 3.82 5.42 0.48
C LEU A 39 4.78 5.35 1.66
N GLN A 40 6.09 5.19 1.42
CA GLN A 40 7.11 5.23 2.48
C GLN A 40 7.10 6.57 3.21
N ALA A 41 7.02 7.68 2.49
CA ALA A 41 6.94 9.01 3.07
C ALA A 41 5.67 9.20 3.90
N LEU A 42 4.52 8.71 3.42
CA LEU A 42 3.26 8.74 4.18
C LEU A 42 3.34 7.91 5.46
N VAL A 43 3.97 6.73 5.42
CA VAL A 43 4.19 5.89 6.60
C VAL A 43 5.09 6.60 7.62
N ALA A 44 6.18 7.22 7.17
CA ALA A 44 7.09 7.96 8.04
C ALA A 44 6.42 9.19 8.67
N ASP A 45 5.78 10.02 7.84
CA ASP A 45 5.07 11.23 8.27
C ASP A 45 3.97 10.93 9.31
N ARG A 46 3.25 9.83 9.12
CA ARG A 46 2.18 9.40 10.03
C ARG A 46 2.67 8.51 11.20
N LYS A 47 3.98 8.28 11.31
CA LYS A 47 4.60 7.40 12.33
C LYS A 47 3.99 5.99 12.36
N LEU A 48 3.75 5.40 11.18
CA LEU A 48 3.12 4.09 11.02
C LEU A 48 4.11 2.95 10.79
N ALA A 49 5.42 3.17 10.92
CA ALA A 49 6.45 2.18 10.56
C ALA A 49 6.33 0.86 11.34
N ASP A 50 5.80 0.88 12.56
CA ASP A 50 5.57 -0.34 13.36
C ASP A 50 4.44 -1.21 12.79
N CYS A 51 3.49 -0.56 12.10
CA CYS A 51 2.27 -1.18 11.60
C CYS A 51 2.26 -1.39 10.08
N VAL A 52 3.01 -0.60 9.31
CA VAL A 52 2.97 -0.61 7.85
C VAL A 52 4.37 -0.67 7.30
N ARG A 53 4.65 -1.72 6.52
CA ARG A 53 5.90 -1.85 5.76
C ARG A 53 5.59 -1.75 4.27
N VAL A 54 6.35 -0.90 3.57
CA VAL A 54 6.30 -0.81 2.10
C VAL A 54 7.50 -1.57 1.54
N ARG A 55 7.29 -2.41 0.54
CA ARG A 55 8.35 -3.13 -0.18
C ARG A 55 8.08 -3.13 -1.68
N GLU A 56 9.13 -3.33 -2.45
CA GLU A 56 9.02 -3.62 -3.87
C GLU A 56 8.89 -5.14 -4.09
N GLY A 57 8.11 -5.54 -5.08
CA GLY A 57 7.92 -6.95 -5.44
C GLY A 57 6.70 -7.15 -6.34
N CYS A 58 6.52 -8.36 -6.88
CA CYS A 58 5.34 -8.66 -7.69
C CYS A 58 4.05 -8.50 -6.86
N ALA A 59 3.15 -7.63 -7.33
CA ALA A 59 1.83 -7.40 -6.73
C ALA A 59 0.72 -8.23 -7.41
N GLY A 60 1.07 -9.05 -8.41
CA GLY A 60 0.13 -9.66 -9.35
C GLY A 60 -0.37 -8.66 -10.40
N GLY A 61 -1.11 -9.15 -11.40
CA GLY A 61 -1.61 -8.28 -12.48
C GLY A 61 -0.58 -7.94 -13.56
N CYS A 62 0.37 -8.85 -13.82
CA CYS A 62 1.45 -8.62 -14.79
C CYS A 62 1.01 -8.59 -16.27
N THR A 63 -0.29 -8.65 -16.56
CA THR A 63 -0.83 -8.81 -17.92
C THR A 63 -1.26 -7.49 -18.57
N GLY A 64 -1.04 -6.35 -17.91
CA GLY A 64 -1.56 -5.05 -18.33
C GLY A 64 -0.70 -3.90 -17.82
N THR A 65 -1.17 -2.67 -18.02
CA THR A 65 -0.42 -1.48 -17.63
C THR A 65 -0.61 -1.19 -16.14
N GLY A 66 0.49 -1.19 -15.40
CA GLY A 66 0.51 -0.83 -13.99
C GLY A 66 0.37 0.68 -13.78
N PRO A 67 0.67 1.19 -12.58
CA PRO A 67 1.28 0.49 -11.45
C PRO A 67 0.27 -0.28 -10.56
N ASN A 68 0.59 -1.52 -10.21
CA ASN A 68 -0.20 -2.33 -9.29
C ASN A 68 0.36 -2.32 -7.85
N VAL A 69 -0.56 -2.35 -6.88
CA VAL A 69 -0.24 -2.40 -5.45
C VAL A 69 -0.98 -3.55 -4.77
N GLY A 70 -0.25 -4.40 -4.06
CA GLY A 70 -0.80 -5.44 -3.20
C GLY A 70 -0.69 -5.05 -1.73
N VAL A 71 -1.69 -5.39 -0.92
CA VAL A 71 -1.68 -5.19 0.53
C VAL A 71 -1.94 -6.53 1.19
N THR A 72 -0.97 -7.03 1.94
CA THR A 72 -1.13 -8.20 2.81
C THR A 72 -1.41 -7.73 4.22
N ILE A 73 -2.44 -8.30 4.86
CA ILE A 73 -2.91 -7.91 6.19
C ILE A 73 -2.55 -9.01 7.17
N HIS A 74 -1.87 -8.64 8.25
CA HIS A 74 -1.50 -9.52 9.36
C HIS A 74 -2.15 -9.00 10.65
N PRO A 75 -2.38 -9.85 11.65
CA PRO A 75 -2.67 -9.37 13.00
C PRO A 75 -1.47 -8.58 13.52
N ALA A 76 -1.72 -7.57 14.35
CA ALA A 76 -0.64 -6.95 15.11
C ALA A 76 -0.14 -7.93 16.19
N PRO A 77 1.18 -8.07 16.38
CA PRO A 77 1.75 -8.88 17.44
C PRO A 77 1.32 -8.30 18.79
N ARG A 78 1.09 -9.18 19.77
CA ARG A 78 1.05 -8.76 21.16
C ARG A 78 2.45 -8.32 21.60
N PRO A 79 2.59 -7.48 22.65
CA PRO A 79 3.90 -7.16 23.20
C PRO A 79 4.69 -8.44 23.53
N GLY A 80 5.91 -8.56 22.99
CA GLY A 80 6.77 -9.74 23.18
C GLY A 80 6.52 -10.91 22.21
N GLU A 81 5.51 -10.82 21.33
CA GLU A 81 5.22 -11.86 20.35
C GLU A 81 6.07 -11.70 19.07
N ARG A 82 6.47 -12.82 18.47
CA ARG A 82 7.17 -12.81 17.18
C ARG A 82 6.24 -12.33 16.07
N THR A 83 6.80 -11.63 15.08
CA THR A 83 6.06 -11.03 13.97
C THR A 83 5.80 -11.97 12.78
N ASP A 84 6.04 -13.27 12.93
CA ASP A 84 5.82 -14.32 11.92
C ASP A 84 4.36 -14.81 11.91
N HIS A 85 3.43 -13.87 11.75
CA HIS A 85 2.00 -14.19 11.68
C HIS A 85 1.54 -14.57 10.27
N VAL A 86 0.64 -15.55 10.21
CA VAL A 86 -0.14 -15.88 9.01
C VAL A 86 -0.93 -14.65 8.56
N ALA A 87 -0.98 -14.42 7.25
CA ALA A 87 -1.82 -13.36 6.69
C ALA A 87 -3.30 -13.68 6.94
N ILE A 88 -4.04 -12.70 7.45
CA ILE A 88 -5.48 -12.81 7.75
C ILE A 88 -6.35 -12.17 6.64
N GLY A 89 -5.71 -11.59 5.63
CA GLY A 89 -6.39 -11.04 4.47
C GLY A 89 -5.41 -10.43 3.47
N TRP A 90 -5.93 -10.13 2.28
CA TRP A 90 -5.21 -9.38 1.26
C TRP A 90 -6.16 -8.52 0.45
N LYS A 91 -5.63 -7.47 -0.17
CA LYS A 91 -6.31 -6.64 -1.17
C LYS A 91 -5.32 -6.28 -2.27
N THR A 92 -5.76 -6.30 -3.51
CA THR A 92 -4.95 -5.86 -4.65
C THR A 92 -5.63 -4.69 -5.35
N TYR A 93 -4.83 -3.69 -5.70
CA TYR A 93 -5.21 -2.54 -6.49
C TYR A 93 -4.59 -2.69 -7.88
N VAL A 94 -5.00 -3.76 -8.58
CA VAL A 94 -4.55 -4.05 -9.93
C VAL A 94 -5.45 -3.29 -10.90
N TYR A 95 -4.87 -2.39 -11.70
CA TYR A 95 -5.58 -1.49 -12.63
C TYR A 95 -6.65 -0.57 -12.01
N SER A 96 -6.84 -0.62 -10.69
CA SER A 96 -7.86 0.14 -9.95
C SER A 96 -7.28 1.23 -9.06
N LEU A 97 -5.95 1.35 -8.99
CA LEU A 97 -5.28 2.33 -8.12
C LEU A 97 -5.69 3.77 -8.45
N GLY A 98 -5.90 4.09 -9.73
CA GLY A 98 -6.35 5.41 -10.17
C GLY A 98 -7.80 5.75 -9.78
N ALA A 99 -8.60 4.78 -9.35
CA ALA A 99 -9.97 5.01 -8.89
C ALA A 99 -10.08 5.38 -7.40
N LEU A 100 -8.95 5.41 -6.68
CA LEU A 100 -8.92 5.84 -5.29
C LEU A 100 -9.01 7.36 -5.17
N ASP A 101 -9.69 7.84 -4.13
CA ASP A 101 -9.71 9.26 -3.76
C ASP A 101 -8.30 9.86 -3.60
N CYS A 102 -7.36 9.05 -3.08
CA CYS A 102 -5.96 9.40 -2.90
C CYS A 102 -5.09 8.17 -2.60
N LEU A 103 -3.76 8.29 -2.75
CA LEU A 103 -2.82 7.22 -2.47
C LEU A 103 -2.86 6.75 -1.00
N ALA A 104 -3.08 7.67 -0.06
CA ALA A 104 -3.23 7.33 1.36
C ALA A 104 -4.37 6.34 1.65
N ALA A 105 -5.40 6.26 0.79
CA ALA A 105 -6.50 5.31 0.95
C ALA A 105 -6.03 3.85 0.95
N VAL A 106 -4.92 3.53 0.27
CA VAL A 106 -4.29 2.19 0.32
C VAL A 106 -3.95 1.80 1.76
N ILE A 107 -3.50 2.74 2.59
CA ILE A 107 -3.20 2.47 4.00
C ILE A 107 -4.49 2.53 4.82
N ASP A 108 -5.25 3.60 4.66
CA ASP A 108 -6.38 3.93 5.53
C ASP A 108 -7.50 2.88 5.45
N GLU A 109 -7.83 2.38 4.24
CA GLU A 109 -8.86 1.35 4.05
C GLU A 109 -8.48 -0.01 4.65
N ASN A 110 -7.18 -0.33 4.72
CA ASN A 110 -6.72 -1.66 5.11
C ASN A 110 -6.27 -1.73 6.57
N LEU A 111 -5.86 -0.60 7.15
CA LEU A 111 -5.39 -0.52 8.53
C LEU A 111 -6.54 -0.52 9.54
N VAL A 112 -7.72 0.00 9.17
CA VAL A 112 -8.91 -0.01 10.04
C VAL A 112 -9.45 -1.44 10.16
N SER A 113 -9.57 -1.94 11.39
CA SER A 113 -10.35 -3.14 11.66
C SER A 113 -11.82 -2.77 11.51
N ARG A 114 -12.44 -3.20 10.40
CA ARG A 114 -13.89 -3.44 10.45
C ARG A 114 -14.19 -4.50 11.49
#